data_AF-A0A8H5HEU0-F1
#
_entry.id   AF-A0A8H5HEU0-F1
#
_cell.length_a   1.000
_cell.length_b   1.000
_cell.length_c   1.000
_cell.angle_alpha   90.00
_cell.angle_beta   90.00
_cell.angle_gamma   90.00
#
_symmetry.space_group_name_H-M   'P 1'
#
loop_
_entity.id
_entity.type
_entity.pdbx_description
1 polymer ?
#
loop_
_entity_poly.entity_id
_entity_poly.type
_entity_poly.pdbx_seq_one_letter_code
_entity_poly.pdbx_strand_id
1 'polypeptide(L)'
;MSFLQRTFQSISTRRQLQTAASCRSGIRPTFSARPPLAFARPCRNASTQPQIPPRKGQELLHQLSINSRKEAQSAKNRALLMYTSAVVVFAVGASYAAVPLYRMFCAATGFAGTPKVGTGRFEPERLVPVEDARRIKVHFNADRSEQLPWKFTPQQKFVSVLPGETSLAFYTAKNDSSRDIIGIATYNVTPDRIAPYFSKVECFCFEEQRLLAGEEVDMPLLFFIDKDMLDDPACRNVQDVVLSYTFFRARRNERGQLEPDAEEDVIQTSLGFGGYENAPKAEVRTATAPSSSSDTKT
;
A
#
# COMPACT_ATOMS: atom_id res chain seq x y z
N MET A 1 0.82 11.05 3.45
CA MET A 1 0.01 11.08 2.20
C MET A 1 -1.42 11.51 2.52
N SER A 2 -1.63 12.78 2.88
CA SER A 2 -2.93 13.24 3.43
C SER A 2 -3.30 14.68 3.03
N PHE A 3 -2.76 15.20 1.92
CA PHE A 3 -2.97 16.62 1.56
C PHE A 3 -3.39 16.90 0.11
N LEU A 4 -3.58 15.87 -0.73
CA LEU A 4 -3.85 16.07 -2.17
C LEU A 4 -5.24 15.57 -2.65
N GLN A 5 -6.15 15.27 -1.73
CA GLN A 5 -7.46 14.68 -2.08
C GLN A 5 -8.67 15.57 -1.77
N ARG A 6 -8.48 16.90 -1.58
CA ARG A 6 -9.56 17.84 -1.22
C ARG A 6 -9.92 18.90 -2.25
N THR A 7 -9.31 18.91 -3.43
CA THR A 7 -9.50 20.01 -4.40
C THR A 7 -10.44 19.71 -5.58
N PHE A 8 -11.00 18.51 -5.71
CA PHE A 8 -11.73 18.13 -6.93
C PHE A 8 -13.27 18.11 -6.84
N GLN A 9 -13.88 18.64 -5.78
CA GLN A 9 -15.33 18.51 -5.54
C GLN A 9 -16.08 19.84 -5.45
N SER A 10 -15.59 20.92 -6.08
CA SER A 10 -16.20 22.26 -5.96
C SER A 10 -16.43 23.00 -7.30
N ILE A 11 -16.61 22.30 -8.43
CA ILE A 11 -16.85 22.98 -9.74
C ILE A 11 -18.15 22.54 -10.44
N SER A 12 -18.91 21.58 -9.90
CA SER A 12 -20.12 21.07 -10.57
C SER A 12 -21.40 21.32 -9.78
N THR A 13 -21.76 22.58 -9.52
CA THR A 13 -23.17 22.94 -9.22
C THR A 13 -23.36 24.45 -9.20
N ARG A 14 -23.90 24.99 -10.30
CA ARG A 14 -24.91 26.07 -10.34
C ARG A 14 -25.08 26.52 -11.79
N ARG A 15 -25.88 25.73 -12.51
CA ARG A 15 -26.59 26.19 -13.70
C ARG A 15 -28.05 26.39 -13.29
N GLN A 16 -28.64 27.43 -13.85
CA GLN A 16 -30.05 27.85 -13.80
C GLN A 16 -30.45 28.72 -12.59
N LEU A 17 -30.81 29.97 -12.87
CA LEU A 17 -32.22 30.38 -12.93
C LEU A 17 -32.40 31.73 -13.65
N GLN A 18 -33.39 31.76 -14.55
CA GLN A 18 -34.37 32.84 -14.80
C GLN A 18 -34.01 34.11 -15.59
N THR A 19 -34.39 34.06 -16.88
CA THR A 19 -35.31 34.95 -17.63
C THR A 19 -35.87 36.26 -17.05
N ALA A 20 -35.87 37.28 -17.94
CA ALA A 20 -36.96 38.19 -18.36
C ALA A 20 -36.99 39.68 -17.90
N ALA A 21 -37.40 40.52 -18.88
CA ALA A 21 -37.96 41.89 -18.81
C ALA A 21 -36.96 43.06 -18.55
N SER A 22 -37.09 44.29 -19.07
CA SER A 22 -38.03 44.96 -19.99
C SER A 22 -37.44 46.36 -20.32
N CYS A 23 -37.84 46.94 -21.45
CA CYS A 23 -37.77 48.35 -21.85
C CYS A 23 -37.98 49.38 -20.71
N ARG A 24 -37.33 50.55 -20.76
CA ARG A 24 -37.88 51.83 -21.29
C ARG A 24 -36.94 53.05 -21.07
N SER A 25 -36.99 53.99 -22.02
CA SER A 25 -36.88 55.47 -21.93
C SER A 25 -36.00 56.08 -20.80
N GLY A 26 -34.99 56.88 -21.08
CA GLY A 26 -35.10 58.18 -21.76
C GLY A 26 -35.16 59.30 -20.71
N ILE A 27 -34.35 60.36 -20.90
CA ILE A 27 -34.48 61.77 -20.43
C ILE A 27 -33.06 62.35 -20.14
N ARG A 28 -32.62 63.19 -21.07
CA ARG A 28 -31.72 64.34 -20.90
C ARG A 28 -32.55 65.48 -20.24
N PRO A 29 -31.98 66.56 -19.64
CA PRO A 29 -31.28 67.55 -20.47
C PRO A 29 -30.32 68.57 -19.81
N THR A 30 -29.73 69.39 -20.70
CA THR A 30 -29.26 70.80 -20.54
C THR A 30 -27.98 71.07 -19.70
N PHE A 31 -27.05 71.99 -20.01
CA PHE A 31 -26.88 73.08 -20.99
C PHE A 31 -25.37 73.45 -20.95
N SER A 32 -24.64 73.79 -22.03
CA SER A 32 -24.44 75.15 -22.58
C SER A 32 -23.08 75.11 -23.33
N ALA A 33 -22.99 75.11 -24.66
CA ALA A 33 -23.04 76.23 -25.62
C ALA A 33 -21.71 77.02 -25.81
N ARG A 34 -21.07 76.84 -26.99
CA ARG A 34 -20.59 77.93 -27.87
C ARG A 34 -20.29 77.40 -29.30
N PRO A 35 -20.45 78.21 -30.38
CA PRO A 35 -20.79 77.71 -31.71
C PRO A 35 -19.76 78.17 -32.80
N PRO A 36 -20.06 78.30 -34.13
CA PRO A 36 -19.49 77.41 -35.17
C PRO A 36 -18.93 78.14 -36.41
N LEU A 37 -18.24 77.43 -37.33
CA LEU A 37 -18.13 77.76 -38.77
C LEU A 37 -17.78 76.45 -39.52
N ALA A 38 -18.74 75.71 -40.10
CA ALA A 38 -19.33 75.85 -41.44
C ALA A 38 -18.33 75.67 -42.60
N PHE A 39 -18.36 74.52 -43.29
CA PHE A 39 -18.21 74.45 -44.76
C PHE A 39 -18.87 73.19 -45.34
N ALA A 40 -19.77 73.44 -46.29
CA ALA A 40 -20.50 72.59 -47.24
C ALA A 40 -19.57 71.65 -48.07
N ARG A 41 -19.93 70.54 -48.74
CA ARG A 41 -21.11 70.01 -49.49
C ARG A 41 -20.65 68.64 -50.12
N PRO A 42 -21.34 67.98 -51.09
CA PRO A 42 -22.60 67.25 -51.07
C PRO A 42 -22.47 65.76 -51.52
N CYS A 43 -23.56 64.98 -51.42
CA CYS A 43 -23.68 63.59 -51.89
C CYS A 43 -23.55 63.43 -53.43
N ARG A 44 -22.99 62.31 -53.90
CA ARG A 44 -23.20 61.82 -55.27
C ARG A 44 -23.36 60.30 -55.34
N ASN A 45 -24.36 59.92 -56.15
CA ASN A 45 -24.96 58.61 -56.34
C ASN A 45 -24.04 57.53 -56.92
N ALA A 46 -24.51 56.30 -56.73
CA ALA A 46 -24.03 55.02 -57.24
C ALA A 46 -23.59 55.02 -58.72
N SER A 47 -22.47 54.36 -58.99
CA SER A 47 -22.14 53.80 -60.29
C SER A 47 -21.69 52.35 -60.13
N THR A 48 -22.52 51.45 -60.64
CA THR A 48 -22.25 50.06 -60.98
C THR A 48 -20.83 49.87 -61.51
N GLN A 49 -20.01 49.04 -60.85
CA GLN A 49 -18.78 48.52 -61.46
C GLN A 49 -19.07 47.25 -62.28
N PRO A 50 -18.49 47.11 -63.48
CA PRO A 50 -18.57 45.88 -64.26
C PRO A 50 -17.67 44.79 -63.65
N GLN A 51 -18.16 43.56 -63.56
CA GLN A 51 -17.33 42.41 -63.18
C GLN A 51 -16.38 42.06 -64.34
N ILE A 52 -15.08 42.12 -64.07
CA ILE A 52 -14.01 41.66 -64.96
C ILE A 52 -13.76 40.17 -64.62
N PRO A 53 -13.75 39.23 -65.58
CA PRO A 53 -13.50 37.82 -65.28
C PRO A 53 -12.04 37.61 -64.82
N PRO A 54 -11.76 36.63 -63.96
CA PRO A 54 -10.42 36.42 -63.41
C PRO A 54 -9.43 36.04 -64.53
N ARG A 55 -8.31 36.78 -64.61
CA ARG A 55 -7.18 36.42 -65.49
C ARG A 55 -6.61 35.08 -65.03
N LYS A 56 -6.62 34.07 -65.89
CA LYS A 56 -6.01 32.73 -65.65
C LYS A 56 -4.61 32.76 -65.04
N GLY A 57 -3.81 33.81 -65.29
CA GLY A 57 -2.48 34.00 -64.68
C GLY A 57 -2.51 34.32 -63.18
N GLN A 58 -3.58 34.92 -62.66
CA GLN A 58 -3.73 35.27 -61.25
C GLN A 58 -4.08 34.02 -60.40
N GLU A 59 -4.79 33.05 -60.98
CA GLU A 59 -5.05 31.75 -60.33
C GLU A 59 -3.79 30.90 -60.24
N LEU A 60 -2.92 30.91 -61.26
CA LEU A 60 -1.71 30.08 -61.31
C LEU A 60 -0.65 30.57 -60.29
N LEU A 61 -0.47 31.87 -60.13
CA LEU A 61 0.39 32.44 -59.08
C LEU A 61 -0.18 32.18 -57.67
N HIS A 62 -1.50 32.24 -57.50
CA HIS A 62 -2.14 31.89 -56.24
C HIS A 62 -1.93 30.41 -55.90
N GLN A 63 -2.08 29.50 -56.87
CA GLN A 63 -1.83 28.07 -56.68
C GLN A 63 -0.36 27.75 -56.36
N LEU A 64 0.61 28.39 -57.03
CA LEU A 64 2.03 28.23 -56.71
C LEU A 64 2.36 28.72 -55.29
N SER A 65 1.75 29.82 -54.83
CA SER A 65 1.92 30.33 -53.47
C SER A 65 1.31 29.41 -52.40
N ILE A 66 0.20 28.73 -52.71
CA ILE A 66 -0.43 27.75 -51.83
C ILE A 66 0.42 26.47 -51.76
N ASN A 67 0.95 26.01 -52.90
CA ASN A 67 1.76 24.79 -52.95
C ASN A 67 3.10 24.97 -52.22
N SER A 68 3.77 26.10 -52.40
CA SER A 68 5.00 26.43 -51.65
C SER A 68 4.77 26.60 -50.15
N ARG A 69 3.62 27.18 -49.73
CA ARG A 69 3.21 27.20 -48.32
C ARG A 69 2.94 25.79 -47.78
N LYS A 70 2.27 24.93 -48.56
CA LYS A 70 2.01 23.52 -48.20
C LYS A 70 3.31 22.71 -48.07
N GLU A 71 4.30 22.92 -48.93
CA GLU A 71 5.62 22.28 -48.84
C GLU A 71 6.42 22.75 -47.63
N ALA A 72 6.44 24.06 -47.35
CA ALA A 72 7.07 24.60 -46.15
C ALA A 72 6.37 24.10 -44.87
N GLN A 73 5.04 23.94 -44.92
CA GLN A 73 4.25 23.43 -43.81
C GLN A 73 4.40 21.91 -43.64
N SER A 74 4.53 21.14 -44.73
CA SER A 74 4.75 19.69 -44.68
C SER A 74 6.13 19.34 -44.12
N ALA A 75 7.17 20.12 -44.48
CA ALA A 75 8.51 19.97 -43.90
C ALA A 75 8.51 20.25 -42.38
N LYS A 76 7.82 21.32 -41.94
CA LYS A 76 7.65 21.64 -40.51
C LYS A 76 6.82 20.58 -39.78
N ASN A 77 5.74 20.10 -40.39
CA ASN A 77 4.91 19.05 -39.82
C ASN A 77 5.66 17.72 -39.71
N ARG A 78 6.50 17.37 -40.69
CA ARG A 78 7.36 16.19 -40.62
C ARG A 78 8.37 16.29 -39.49
N ALA A 79 9.05 17.43 -39.35
CA ALA A 79 9.96 17.66 -38.22
C ALA A 79 9.21 17.56 -36.89
N LEU A 80 8.06 18.22 -36.77
CA LEU A 80 7.21 18.17 -35.58
C LEU A 80 6.80 16.74 -35.23
N LEU A 81 6.37 15.93 -36.20
CA LEU A 81 6.00 14.53 -36.00
C LEU A 81 7.20 13.68 -35.54
N MET A 82 8.40 13.93 -36.06
CA MET A 82 9.60 13.22 -35.62
C MET A 82 9.97 13.59 -34.17
N TYR A 83 9.88 14.87 -33.80
CA TYR A 83 10.14 15.31 -32.42
C TYR A 83 9.09 14.79 -31.44
N THR A 84 7.80 14.88 -31.77
CA THR A 84 6.73 14.41 -30.88
C THR A 84 6.76 12.90 -30.71
N SER A 85 7.01 12.13 -31.78
CA SER A 85 7.15 10.67 -31.67
C SER A 85 8.37 10.27 -30.85
N ALA A 86 9.52 10.95 -30.99
CA ALA A 86 10.71 10.69 -30.17
C ALA A 86 10.44 10.92 -28.67
N VAL A 87 9.73 12.00 -28.32
CA VAL A 87 9.36 12.29 -26.92
C VAL A 87 8.42 11.22 -26.36
N VAL A 88 7.44 10.76 -27.14
CA VAL A 88 6.51 9.70 -26.71
C VAL A 88 7.26 8.38 -26.48
N VAL A 89 8.11 7.96 -27.41
CA VAL A 89 8.92 6.73 -27.26
C VAL A 89 9.85 6.82 -26.07
N PHE A 90 10.50 7.97 -25.86
CA PHE A 90 11.36 8.20 -24.70
C PHE A 90 10.58 8.15 -23.39
N ALA A 91 9.41 8.81 -23.29
CA ALA A 91 8.60 8.81 -22.08
C ALA A 91 8.10 7.40 -21.71
N VAL A 92 7.69 6.61 -22.71
CA VAL A 92 7.29 5.21 -22.51
C VAL A 92 8.48 4.35 -22.11
N GLY A 93 9.62 4.50 -22.77
CA GLY A 93 10.86 3.80 -22.44
C GLY A 93 11.35 4.11 -21.03
N ALA A 94 11.35 5.39 -20.63
CA ALA A 94 11.73 5.82 -19.29
C ALA A 94 10.77 5.28 -18.22
N SER A 95 9.46 5.28 -18.49
CA SER A 95 8.45 4.73 -17.56
C SER A 95 8.64 3.23 -17.34
N TYR A 96 8.94 2.49 -18.41
CA TYR A 96 9.21 1.04 -18.31
C TYR A 96 10.56 0.75 -17.63
N ALA A 97 11.59 1.55 -17.91
CA ALA A 97 12.92 1.39 -17.32
C ALA A 97 13.02 1.86 -15.86
N ALA A 98 12.12 2.72 -15.39
CA ALA A 98 12.12 3.23 -14.03
C ALA A 98 11.98 2.10 -12.98
N VAL A 99 11.13 1.10 -13.26
CA VAL A 99 10.90 -0.02 -12.33
C VAL A 99 12.14 -0.90 -12.12
N PRO A 100 12.80 -1.46 -13.16
CA PRO A 100 14.01 -2.25 -12.98
C PRO A 100 15.18 -1.42 -12.46
N LEU A 101 15.31 -0.14 -12.86
CA LEU A 101 16.35 0.74 -12.31
C LEU A 101 16.14 0.99 -10.82
N TYR A 102 14.90 1.25 -10.39
CA TYR A 102 14.55 1.36 -8.97
C TYR A 102 14.84 0.06 -8.23
N ARG A 103 14.49 -1.11 -8.80
CA ARG A 103 14.81 -2.42 -8.21
C ARG A 103 16.32 -2.65 -8.06
N MET A 104 17.13 -2.31 -9.06
CA MET A 104 18.58 -2.42 -8.96
C MET A 104 19.16 -1.48 -7.90
N PHE A 105 18.66 -0.24 -7.83
CA PHE A 105 19.04 0.71 -6.79
C PHE A 105 18.65 0.19 -5.39
N CYS A 106 17.42 -0.29 -5.21
CA CYS A 106 16.94 -0.88 -3.97
C CYS A 106 17.73 -2.14 -3.57
N ALA A 107 18.08 -3.00 -4.53
CA ALA A 107 18.88 -4.20 -4.28
C ALA A 107 20.35 -3.89 -3.94
N ALA A 108 20.94 -2.83 -4.51
CA ALA A 108 22.32 -2.43 -4.22
C ALA A 108 22.43 -1.69 -2.88
N THR A 109 21.48 -0.79 -2.58
CA THR A 109 21.52 0.06 -1.39
C THR A 109 20.80 -0.53 -0.18
N GLY A 110 19.84 -1.44 -0.38
CA GLY A 110 18.95 -1.96 0.66
C GLY A 110 17.84 -0.98 1.08
N PHE A 111 17.57 0.04 0.25
CA PHE A 111 16.55 1.05 0.53
C PHE A 111 15.14 0.42 0.62
N ALA A 112 14.34 0.88 1.59
CA ALA A 112 13.00 0.36 1.91
C ALA A 112 12.93 -1.12 2.36
N GLY A 113 14.02 -1.68 2.88
CA GLY A 113 14.04 -3.06 3.40
C GLY A 113 14.07 -4.13 2.31
N THR A 114 14.37 -3.76 1.06
CA THR A 114 14.60 -4.72 -0.02
C THR A 114 15.87 -5.50 0.31
N PRO A 115 15.82 -6.84 0.46
CA PRO A 115 17.00 -7.61 0.79
C PRO A 115 18.03 -7.42 -0.31
N LYS A 116 19.26 -7.06 0.08
CA LYS A 116 20.41 -7.17 -0.83
C LYS A 116 20.45 -8.62 -1.31
N VAL A 117 20.92 -8.87 -2.53
CA VAL A 117 21.10 -10.25 -3.06
C VAL A 117 22.20 -11.06 -2.32
N GLY A 118 22.66 -10.56 -1.18
CA GLY A 118 23.26 -11.35 -0.11
C GLY A 118 22.22 -11.52 1.00
N THR A 119 21.93 -12.76 1.39
CA THR A 119 20.97 -13.16 2.42
C THR A 119 21.30 -12.53 3.78
N GLY A 120 21.13 -11.22 3.96
CA GLY A 120 21.84 -10.39 4.95
C GLY A 120 21.67 -10.71 6.44
N ARG A 121 20.88 -11.74 6.80
CA ARG A 121 20.85 -12.34 8.15
C ARG A 121 21.30 -13.80 8.19
N PHE A 122 21.19 -14.54 7.08
CA PHE A 122 21.56 -15.95 6.95
C PHE A 122 22.77 -16.15 6.02
N GLU A 123 23.58 -15.12 5.77
CA GLU A 123 24.81 -15.27 5.00
C GLU A 123 25.78 -16.17 5.77
N PRO A 124 26.45 -17.13 5.10
CA PRO A 124 27.35 -18.06 5.76
C PRO A 124 28.45 -17.38 6.59
N GLU A 125 28.82 -16.14 6.25
CA GLU A 125 29.78 -15.31 7.00
C GLU A 125 29.29 -14.86 8.39
N ARG A 126 27.96 -14.84 8.61
CA ARG A 126 27.32 -14.50 9.89
C ARG A 126 27.09 -15.73 10.79
N LEU A 127 27.09 -16.94 10.22
CA LEU A 127 26.99 -18.20 10.98
C LEU A 127 28.35 -18.76 11.41
N VAL A 128 29.42 -17.94 11.33
CA VAL A 128 30.74 -18.31 11.86
C VAL A 128 30.81 -17.91 13.33
N PRO A 129 31.03 -18.87 14.25
CA PRO A 129 31.14 -18.56 15.66
C PRO A 129 32.37 -17.67 15.92
N VAL A 130 32.18 -16.64 16.73
CA VAL A 130 33.29 -15.79 17.21
C VAL A 130 33.86 -16.43 18.48
N GLU A 131 34.95 -17.18 18.34
CA GLU A 131 35.57 -17.94 19.45
C GLU A 131 36.07 -17.05 20.60
N ASP A 132 36.45 -15.80 20.32
CA ASP A 132 36.91 -14.83 21.32
C ASP A 132 35.74 -14.15 22.09
N ALA A 133 34.50 -14.40 21.67
CA ALA A 133 33.33 -13.78 22.28
C ALA A 133 32.83 -14.56 23.50
N ARG A 134 32.14 -13.86 24.40
CA ARG A 134 31.54 -14.48 25.58
C ARG A 134 30.34 -15.33 25.18
N ARG A 135 30.24 -16.53 25.75
CA ARG A 135 29.06 -17.39 25.61
C ARG A 135 27.84 -16.75 26.28
N ILE A 136 26.70 -16.84 25.60
CA ILE A 136 25.41 -16.34 26.06
C ILE A 136 24.56 -17.53 26.45
N LYS A 137 23.91 -17.47 27.61
CA LYS A 137 22.96 -18.48 28.06
C LYS A 137 21.57 -18.10 27.56
N VAL A 138 21.00 -18.98 26.75
CA VAL A 138 19.61 -18.88 26.31
C VAL A 138 18.78 -19.80 27.18
N HIS A 139 17.88 -19.24 27.97
CA HIS A 139 16.90 -19.92 28.80
C HIS A 139 15.62 -20.11 28.02
N PHE A 140 15.09 -21.33 28.04
CA PHE A 140 13.86 -21.68 27.35
C PHE A 140 12.72 -21.74 28.34
N ASN A 141 11.74 -20.86 28.14
CA ASN A 141 10.51 -20.86 28.90
C ASN A 141 9.33 -21.30 28.01
N ALA A 142 8.39 -22.01 28.61
CA ALA A 142 7.29 -22.68 27.93
C ALA A 142 6.01 -22.51 28.75
N ASP A 143 5.12 -21.67 28.26
CA ASP A 143 3.84 -21.36 28.86
C ASP A 143 2.69 -21.74 27.92
N ARG A 144 1.50 -21.90 28.50
CA ARG A 144 0.27 -22.20 27.75
C ARG A 144 -0.93 -21.56 28.43
N SER A 145 -1.92 -21.17 27.65
CA SER A 145 -3.17 -20.64 28.19
C SER A 145 -3.94 -21.73 28.93
N GLU A 146 -4.71 -21.35 29.96
CA GLU A 146 -5.52 -22.31 30.73
C GLU A 146 -6.60 -23.00 29.87
N GLN A 147 -7.05 -22.30 28.82
CA GLN A 147 -8.03 -22.80 27.84
C GLN A 147 -7.45 -23.85 26.88
N LEU A 148 -6.13 -24.02 26.87
CA LEU A 148 -5.43 -25.01 26.08
C LEU A 148 -4.96 -26.16 27.02
N PRO A 149 -5.63 -27.32 27.00
CA PRO A 149 -5.29 -28.48 27.84
C PRO A 149 -4.08 -29.24 27.25
N TRP A 150 -3.00 -28.51 26.97
CA TRP A 150 -1.75 -29.08 26.48
C TRP A 150 -0.70 -29.05 27.58
N LYS A 151 0.13 -30.08 27.60
CA LYS A 151 1.39 -30.05 28.34
C LYS A 151 2.49 -29.62 27.38
N PHE A 152 3.03 -28.43 27.62
CA PHE A 152 4.10 -27.85 26.81
C PHE A 152 5.33 -27.65 27.69
N THR A 153 6.43 -28.32 27.35
CA THR A 153 7.66 -28.29 28.16
C THR A 153 8.90 -28.25 27.29
N PRO A 154 9.93 -27.47 27.65
CA PRO A 154 11.20 -27.49 26.95
C PRO A 154 11.98 -28.74 27.38
N GLN A 155 12.63 -29.41 26.43
CA GLN A 155 13.51 -30.55 26.73
C GLN A 155 14.79 -30.10 27.44
N GLN A 156 15.31 -28.92 27.09
CA GLN A 156 16.44 -28.28 27.76
C GLN A 156 16.00 -26.96 28.40
N LYS A 157 16.37 -26.73 29.67
CA LYS A 157 16.05 -25.46 30.35
C LYS A 157 16.92 -24.29 29.86
N PHE A 158 18.17 -24.56 29.52
CA PHE A 158 19.08 -23.57 28.99
C PHE A 158 20.13 -24.22 28.08
N VAL A 159 20.65 -23.44 27.13
CA VAL A 159 21.82 -23.79 26.30
C VAL A 159 22.76 -22.59 26.25
N SER A 160 24.06 -22.84 26.19
CA SER A 160 25.09 -21.80 26.14
C SER A 160 25.74 -21.77 24.76
N VAL A 161 25.52 -20.69 24.03
CA VAL A 161 25.92 -20.53 22.61
C VAL A 161 26.87 -19.36 22.44
N LEU A 162 27.76 -19.45 21.47
CA LEU A 162 28.57 -18.34 21.01
C LEU A 162 27.78 -17.46 20.03
N PRO A 163 28.08 -16.14 19.95
CA PRO A 163 27.61 -15.30 18.86
C PRO A 163 28.04 -15.87 17.50
N GLY A 164 27.09 -16.02 16.57
CA GLY A 164 27.28 -16.66 15.27
C GLY A 164 27.11 -18.19 15.29
N GLU A 165 27.10 -18.82 16.48
CA GLU A 165 26.85 -20.27 16.60
C GLU A 165 25.37 -20.58 16.40
N THR A 166 25.09 -21.58 15.56
CA THR A 166 23.72 -22.08 15.37
C THR A 166 23.44 -23.18 16.37
N SER A 167 22.34 -23.06 17.10
CA SER A 167 21.92 -24.04 18.09
C SER A 167 20.51 -24.54 17.83
N LEU A 168 20.31 -25.82 18.13
CA LEU A 168 19.02 -26.50 18.06
C LEU A 168 18.52 -26.74 19.49
N ALA A 169 17.26 -26.38 19.76
CA ALA A 169 16.56 -26.70 20.99
C ALA A 169 15.29 -27.47 20.66
N PHE A 170 14.80 -28.27 21.61
CA PHE A 170 13.58 -29.06 21.44
C PHE A 170 12.54 -28.70 22.48
N TYR A 171 11.29 -28.60 22.04
CA TYR A 171 10.12 -28.52 22.90
C TYR A 171 9.21 -29.71 22.65
N THR A 172 8.55 -30.20 23.70
CA THR A 172 7.54 -31.25 23.58
C THR A 172 6.18 -30.67 23.91
N ALA A 173 5.22 -30.92 23.02
CA ALA A 173 3.82 -30.59 23.24
C ALA A 173 2.99 -31.87 23.23
N LYS A 174 2.11 -32.00 24.22
CA LYS A 174 1.16 -33.11 24.35
C LYS A 174 -0.24 -32.59 24.52
N ASN A 175 -1.19 -33.12 23.76
CA ASN A 175 -2.60 -32.83 23.94
C ASN A 175 -3.22 -33.81 24.95
N ASP A 176 -3.49 -33.34 26.16
CA ASP A 176 -4.10 -34.17 27.23
C ASP A 176 -5.62 -34.28 27.11
N SER A 177 -6.23 -33.69 26.08
CA SER A 177 -7.67 -33.76 25.86
C SER A 177 -8.10 -34.92 24.95
N SER A 178 -9.39 -35.24 24.99
CA SER A 178 -10.03 -36.26 24.15
C SER A 178 -10.44 -35.77 22.76
N ARG A 179 -10.13 -34.52 22.40
CA ARG A 179 -10.47 -33.91 21.10
C ARG A 179 -9.21 -33.38 20.42
N ASP A 180 -9.27 -33.26 19.10
CA ASP A 180 -8.27 -32.53 18.36
C ASP A 180 -8.36 -31.03 18.70
N ILE A 181 -7.19 -30.43 18.89
CA ILE A 181 -7.09 -29.01 19.22
C ILE A 181 -6.05 -28.39 18.29
N ILE A 182 -6.35 -27.15 17.85
CA ILE A 182 -5.41 -26.33 17.12
C ILE A 182 -4.88 -25.27 18.09
N GLY A 183 -3.56 -25.13 18.12
CA GLY A 183 -2.85 -24.15 18.91
C GLY A 183 -1.99 -23.25 18.04
N ILE A 184 -1.86 -22.00 18.45
CA ILE A 184 -0.90 -21.04 17.89
C ILE A 184 0.01 -20.56 19.01
N ALA A 185 1.30 -20.37 18.73
CA ALA A 185 2.24 -19.93 19.75
C ALA A 185 2.77 -18.53 19.44
N THR A 186 2.79 -17.67 20.45
CA THR A 186 3.54 -16.41 20.39
C THR A 186 4.86 -16.56 21.11
N TYR A 187 5.82 -15.70 20.77
CA TYR A 187 7.12 -15.69 21.44
C TYR A 187 7.58 -14.30 21.79
N ASN A 188 8.40 -14.23 22.82
CA ASN A 188 9.13 -13.04 23.20
C ASN A 188 10.58 -13.39 23.56
N VAL A 189 11.47 -12.44 23.31
CA VAL A 189 12.89 -12.53 23.66
C VAL A 189 13.19 -11.41 24.64
N THR A 190 13.77 -11.77 25.79
CA THR A 190 14.12 -10.82 26.84
C THR A 190 15.61 -10.96 27.17
N PRO A 191 16.36 -9.86 27.33
CA PRO A 191 15.92 -8.45 27.30
C PRO A 191 15.73 -7.90 25.87
N ASP A 192 14.77 -7.00 25.67
CA ASP A 192 14.33 -6.52 24.34
C ASP A 192 15.45 -5.99 23.44
N ARG A 193 16.50 -5.44 24.05
CA ARG A 193 17.71 -4.96 23.36
C ARG A 193 18.45 -6.04 22.55
N ILE A 194 18.33 -7.32 22.92
CA ILE A 194 18.92 -8.42 22.13
C ILE A 194 17.98 -8.94 21.03
N ALA A 195 16.69 -8.61 21.07
CA ALA A 195 15.71 -9.10 20.11
C ALA A 195 16.07 -8.83 18.63
N PRO A 196 16.70 -7.71 18.25
CA PRO A 196 17.11 -7.47 16.86
C PRO A 196 18.21 -8.43 16.37
N TYR A 197 19.03 -8.93 17.28
CA TYR A 197 20.18 -9.80 17.01
C TYR A 197 19.82 -11.28 17.16
N PHE A 198 18.73 -11.59 17.86
CA PHE A 198 18.24 -12.95 18.00
C PHE A 198 17.46 -13.35 16.75
N SER A 199 18.06 -14.19 15.92
CA SER A 199 17.45 -14.66 14.67
C SER A 199 16.97 -16.10 14.84
N LYS A 200 15.65 -16.25 14.82
CA LYS A 200 15.00 -17.55 14.79
C LYS A 200 14.87 -18.02 13.34
N VAL A 201 15.49 -19.16 13.02
CA VAL A 201 15.57 -19.68 11.65
C VAL A 201 14.31 -20.46 11.30
N GLU A 202 13.79 -21.27 12.23
CA GLU A 202 12.59 -22.11 12.01
C GLU A 202 11.63 -22.04 13.21
N CYS A 203 10.35 -21.71 12.96
CA CYS A 203 9.33 -21.43 13.98
C CYS A 203 8.07 -22.26 13.76
N PHE A 204 7.76 -23.17 14.69
CA PHE A 204 6.40 -23.74 14.86
C PHE A 204 5.33 -22.69 15.21
N CYS A 205 5.74 -21.46 15.50
CA CYS A 205 4.97 -20.45 16.21
C CYS A 205 4.01 -19.70 15.31
N PHE A 206 4.38 -19.54 14.05
CA PHE A 206 3.53 -18.88 13.07
C PHE A 206 2.63 -19.85 12.30
N GLU A 207 2.80 -21.15 12.53
CA GLU A 207 2.01 -22.18 11.90
C GLU A 207 1.04 -22.78 12.92
N GLU A 208 -0.21 -22.94 12.49
CA GLU A 208 -1.24 -23.62 13.26
C GLU A 208 -0.79 -25.06 13.55
N GLN A 209 -0.52 -25.37 14.82
CA GLN A 209 -0.18 -26.73 15.23
C GLN A 209 -1.48 -27.45 15.60
N ARG A 210 -1.83 -28.49 14.85
CA ARG A 210 -2.96 -29.35 15.18
C ARG A 210 -2.44 -30.62 15.85
N LEU A 211 -2.78 -30.83 17.12
CA LEU A 211 -2.50 -32.06 17.84
C LEU A 211 -3.78 -32.86 18.01
N LEU A 212 -3.74 -34.13 17.62
CA LEU A 212 -4.82 -35.10 17.86
C LEU A 212 -4.96 -35.38 19.36
N ALA A 213 -6.07 -36.00 19.74
CA ALA A 213 -6.33 -36.39 21.12
C ALA A 213 -5.24 -37.34 21.63
N GLY A 214 -4.58 -36.99 22.74
CA GLY A 214 -3.51 -37.79 23.33
C GLY A 214 -2.17 -37.76 22.57
N GLU A 215 -2.07 -37.03 21.46
CA GLU A 215 -0.85 -36.97 20.65
C GLU A 215 0.24 -36.17 21.36
N GLU A 216 1.48 -36.63 21.21
CA GLU A 216 2.69 -36.00 21.75
C GLU A 216 3.68 -35.82 20.59
N VAL A 217 4.16 -34.58 20.40
CA VAL A 217 5.03 -34.20 19.29
C VAL A 217 6.21 -33.38 19.80
N ASP A 218 7.39 -33.68 19.27
CA ASP A 218 8.60 -32.89 19.47
C ASP A 218 8.73 -31.83 18.38
N MET A 219 8.84 -30.57 18.81
CA MET A 219 8.97 -29.39 17.96
C MET A 219 10.40 -28.86 18.03
N PRO A 220 11.21 -29.05 16.96
CA PRO A 220 12.55 -28.50 16.90
C PRO A 220 12.50 -26.98 16.73
N LEU A 221 13.51 -26.32 17.31
CA LEU A 221 13.73 -24.89 17.24
C LEU A 221 15.19 -24.62 16.84
N LEU A 222 15.39 -24.12 15.63
CA LEU A 222 16.71 -23.66 15.17
C LEU A 222 16.84 -22.14 15.34
N PHE A 223 17.89 -21.70 16.05
CA PHE A 223 18.17 -20.29 16.27
C PHE A 223 19.67 -20.01 16.31
N PHE A 224 20.03 -18.75 16.10
CA PHE A 224 21.38 -18.23 16.31
C PHE A 224 21.31 -16.77 16.80
N ILE A 225 22.40 -16.30 17.39
CA ILE A 225 22.53 -14.91 17.82
C ILE A 225 23.56 -14.23 16.94
N ASP A 226 23.20 -13.12 16.30
CA ASP A 226 24.08 -12.41 15.38
C ASP A 226 25.29 -11.79 16.11
N LYS A 227 26.48 -11.90 15.51
CA LYS A 227 27.73 -11.33 16.02
C LYS A 227 27.72 -9.81 16.13
N ASP A 228 26.88 -9.13 15.34
CA ASP A 228 26.73 -7.66 15.37
C ASP A 228 26.31 -7.13 16.75
N MET A 229 25.77 -7.98 17.64
CA MET A 229 25.48 -7.59 19.03
C MET A 229 26.74 -7.20 19.81
N LEU A 230 27.93 -7.70 19.42
CA LEU A 230 29.19 -7.41 20.10
C LEU A 230 29.62 -5.95 19.91
N ASP A 231 29.26 -5.37 18.76
CA ASP A 231 29.56 -3.99 18.42
C ASP A 231 28.60 -3.00 19.09
N ASP A 232 27.38 -3.45 19.44
CA ASP A 232 26.36 -2.62 20.06
C ASP A 232 26.66 -2.36 21.57
N PRO A 233 26.88 -1.10 21.98
CA PRO A 233 27.04 -0.74 23.38
C PRO A 233 25.85 -1.17 24.26
N ALA A 234 24.64 -1.18 23.70
CA ALA A 234 23.45 -1.60 24.42
C ALA A 234 23.48 -3.09 24.75
N CYS A 235 24.16 -3.94 23.98
CA CYS A 235 24.19 -5.38 24.21
C CYS A 235 25.37 -5.87 25.07
N ARG A 236 26.33 -5.01 25.40
CA ARG A 236 27.59 -5.36 26.13
C ARG A 236 27.43 -6.13 27.45
N ASN A 237 26.30 -6.01 28.14
CA ASN A 237 26.05 -6.68 29.42
C ASN A 237 24.98 -7.77 29.34
N VAL A 238 24.55 -8.19 28.14
CA VAL A 238 23.62 -9.31 28.02
C VAL A 238 24.40 -10.62 28.12
N GLN A 239 24.10 -11.43 29.12
CA GLN A 239 24.66 -12.77 29.31
C GLN A 239 23.58 -13.83 29.32
N ASP A 240 22.40 -13.46 29.85
CA ASP A 240 21.22 -14.30 29.93
C ASP A 240 20.16 -13.74 29.01
N VAL A 241 19.64 -14.61 28.15
CA VAL A 241 18.55 -14.34 27.23
C VAL A 241 17.46 -15.33 27.56
N VAL A 242 16.23 -14.85 27.71
CA VAL A 242 15.07 -15.72 27.92
C VAL A 242 14.25 -15.72 26.64
N LEU A 243 14.09 -16.89 26.06
CA LEU A 243 13.14 -17.14 24.97
C LEU A 243 11.90 -17.78 25.57
N SER A 244 10.82 -17.00 25.65
CA SER A 244 9.54 -17.47 26.18
C SER A 244 8.58 -17.73 25.03
N TYR A 245 7.97 -18.91 25.07
CA TYR A 245 6.88 -19.32 24.20
C TYR A 245 5.59 -19.41 24.99
N THR A 246 4.50 -18.88 24.44
CA THR A 246 3.16 -19.06 25.02
C THR A 246 2.20 -19.59 23.97
N PHE A 247 1.62 -20.77 24.24
CA PHE A 247 0.60 -21.33 23.38
C PHE A 247 -0.81 -20.86 23.74
N PHE A 248 -1.59 -20.55 22.72
CA PHE A 248 -3.00 -20.20 22.81
C PHE A 248 -3.82 -21.17 21.95
N ARG A 249 -5.03 -21.45 22.42
CA ARG A 249 -6.00 -22.22 21.65
C ARG A 249 -6.52 -21.34 20.51
N ALA A 250 -6.55 -21.89 19.30
CA ALA A 250 -7.05 -21.23 18.12
C ALA A 250 -8.19 -22.04 17.52
N ARG A 251 -9.24 -21.36 17.06
CA ARG A 251 -10.35 -21.98 16.34
C ARG A 251 -10.47 -21.37 14.97
N ARG A 252 -10.91 -22.18 14.01
CA ARG A 252 -11.24 -21.71 12.67
C ARG A 252 -12.75 -21.73 12.50
N ASN A 253 -13.32 -20.62 12.05
CA ASN A 253 -14.75 -20.56 11.73
C ASN A 253 -15.04 -21.29 10.41
N GLU A 254 -16.32 -21.48 10.06
CA GLU A 254 -16.74 -22.18 8.83
C GLU A 254 -16.20 -21.53 7.54
N ARG A 255 -15.82 -20.25 7.62
CA ARG A 255 -15.24 -19.48 6.51
C ARG A 255 -13.72 -19.57 6.43
N GLY A 256 -13.08 -20.35 7.30
CA GLY A 256 -11.63 -20.55 7.30
C GLY A 256 -10.83 -19.46 8.01
N GLN A 257 -11.47 -18.53 8.73
CA GLN A 257 -10.80 -17.45 9.47
C GLN A 257 -10.50 -17.89 10.90
N LEU A 258 -9.35 -17.45 11.42
CA LEU A 258 -8.96 -17.65 12.80
C LEU A 258 -9.80 -16.75 13.71
N GLU A 259 -10.47 -17.37 14.68
CA GLU A 259 -11.25 -16.70 15.70
C GLU A 259 -10.63 -17.02 17.08
N PRO A 260 -10.38 -16.01 17.92
CA PRO A 260 -9.95 -16.25 19.30
C PRO A 260 -11.00 -17.09 20.03
N ASP A 261 -10.58 -18.05 20.87
CA ASP A 261 -11.50 -18.93 21.60
C ASP A 261 -12.25 -18.25 22.76
N ALA A 262 -12.05 -16.95 22.99
CA ALA A 262 -12.80 -16.19 23.98
C ALA A 262 -14.10 -15.67 23.37
N GLU A 263 -15.21 -15.71 24.13
CA GLU A 263 -16.48 -15.13 23.69
C GLU A 263 -16.31 -13.63 23.41
N GLU A 264 -16.89 -13.15 22.31
CA GLU A 264 -16.67 -11.76 21.85
C GLU A 264 -17.01 -10.72 22.91
N ASP A 265 -18.04 -10.96 23.70
CA ASP A 265 -18.47 -10.09 24.80
C ASP A 265 -17.39 -9.97 25.89
N VAL A 266 -16.69 -11.06 26.21
CA VAL A 266 -15.56 -11.08 27.15
C VAL A 266 -14.36 -10.31 26.60
N ILE A 267 -14.03 -10.53 25.33
CA ILE A 267 -12.96 -9.77 24.64
C ILE A 267 -13.31 -8.29 24.66
N GLN A 268 -14.56 -7.96 24.34
CA GLN A 268 -15.01 -6.60 24.20
C GLN A 268 -15.11 -5.86 25.54
N THR A 269 -15.50 -6.57 26.59
CA THR A 269 -15.44 -6.08 27.98
C THR A 269 -14.00 -5.81 28.40
N SER A 270 -13.07 -6.71 28.07
CA SER A 270 -11.64 -6.56 28.38
C SER A 270 -11.00 -5.37 27.64
N LEU A 271 -11.48 -5.05 26.44
CA LEU A 271 -11.04 -3.89 25.64
C LEU A 271 -11.75 -2.58 26.04
N GLY A 272 -12.65 -2.60 27.04
CA GLY A 272 -13.38 -1.42 27.53
C GLY A 272 -14.60 -1.02 26.68
N PHE A 273 -15.03 -1.89 25.76
CA PHE A 273 -16.15 -1.64 24.84
C PHE A 273 -17.45 -2.37 25.25
N GLY A 274 -17.49 -3.04 26.41
CA GLY A 274 -18.66 -3.81 26.86
C GLY A 274 -19.96 -2.98 27.06
N GLY A 275 -19.86 -1.66 27.15
CA GLY A 275 -21.00 -0.75 27.27
C GLY A 275 -21.59 -0.23 25.94
N TYR A 276 -21.04 -0.63 24.80
CA TYR A 276 -21.48 -0.16 23.48
C TYR A 276 -22.19 -1.27 22.72
N GLU A 277 -23.36 -0.95 22.14
CA GLU A 277 -24.08 -1.88 21.27
C GLU A 277 -23.34 -2.03 19.94
N ASN A 278 -22.82 -3.24 19.69
CA ASN A 278 -22.04 -3.53 18.50
C ASN A 278 -22.93 -3.95 17.34
N ALA A 279 -22.55 -3.54 16.13
CA ALA A 279 -23.24 -3.99 14.94
C ALA A 279 -23.20 -5.54 14.86
N PRO A 280 -24.33 -6.21 14.57
CA PRO A 280 -24.36 -7.66 14.51
C PRO A 280 -23.43 -8.16 13.40
N LYS A 281 -22.65 -9.20 13.73
CA LYS A 281 -21.75 -9.89 12.78
C LYS A 281 -22.51 -10.25 11.51
N ALA A 282 -21.83 -10.17 10.37
CA ALA A 282 -22.42 -10.43 9.05
C ALA A 282 -23.08 -11.83 8.94
N GLU A 283 -22.62 -12.81 9.73
CA GLU A 283 -23.21 -14.16 9.80
C GLU A 283 -24.63 -14.15 10.39
N VAL A 284 -24.86 -13.36 11.45
CA VAL A 284 -26.20 -13.18 12.03
C VAL A 284 -27.12 -12.45 11.04
N ARG A 285 -26.59 -11.49 10.27
CA ARG A 285 -27.35 -10.79 9.23
C ARG A 285 -27.85 -11.73 8.13
N THR A 286 -27.05 -12.73 7.76
CA THR A 286 -27.44 -13.73 6.76
C THR A 286 -28.51 -14.68 7.29
N ALA A 287 -28.49 -15.01 8.58
CA ALA A 287 -29.51 -15.86 9.22
C ALA A 287 -30.88 -15.17 9.39
N THR A 288 -30.93 -13.84 9.44
CA THR A 288 -32.19 -13.07 9.59
C THR A 288 -32.78 -12.58 8.26
N ALA A 289 -32.19 -12.92 7.10
CA ALA A 289 -32.84 -12.66 5.82
C ALA A 289 -33.98 -13.68 5.61
N PRO A 290 -35.26 -13.25 5.52
CA PRO A 290 -36.35 -14.19 5.29
C PRO A 290 -36.19 -14.83 3.91
N SER A 291 -36.14 -16.16 3.89
CA SER A 291 -36.31 -16.96 2.68
C SER A 291 -37.65 -16.62 2.04
N SER A 292 -37.64 -15.91 0.92
CA SER A 292 -38.82 -15.76 0.07
C SER A 292 -39.15 -17.12 -0.54
N SER A 293 -40.09 -17.84 0.08
CA SER A 293 -40.76 -18.99 -0.52
C SER A 293 -41.55 -18.51 -1.74
N SER A 294 -41.17 -19.02 -2.90
CA SER A 294 -41.93 -18.91 -4.14
C SER A 294 -43.15 -19.81 -4.09
N ASP A 295 -44.29 -19.30 -3.63
CA ASP A 295 -45.59 -19.91 -3.88
C ASP A 295 -45.97 -19.71 -5.35
N THR A 296 -45.78 -20.75 -6.17
CA THR A 296 -46.37 -20.84 -7.51
C THR A 296 -47.54 -21.83 -7.46
N LYS A 297 -48.75 -21.27 -7.36
CA LYS A 297 -50.00 -21.66 -8.03
C LYS A 297 -50.18 -23.15 -8.38
N THR A 298 -51.10 -23.81 -7.69
CA THR A 298 -52.16 -24.63 -8.32
C THR A 298 -53.44 -24.43 -7.54
#